data_AF-A0A9P1DBU1-F1
#
_entry.id   AF-A0A9P1DBU1-F1
#
_cell.length_a   1.000
_cell.length_b   1.000
_cell.length_c   1.000
_cell.angle_alpha   90.00
_cell.angle_beta   90.00
_cell.angle_gamma   90.00
#
_symmetry.space_group_name_H-M   'P 1'
#
loop_
_entity.id
_entity.type
_entity.pdbx_description
1 polymer ?
#
loop_
_entity_poly.entity_id
_entity_poly.type
_entity_poly.pdbx_seq_one_letter_code
_entity_poly.pdbx_strand_id
1 'polypeptide(L)'
;MGPQCGSTALKLSKKRRLVGPCHLATWPFGCELRGMGKALRRLVFLSALCWAVCSRTCLPDAIAPENLTEVTIAGVTMPIGIAVANWDSSWIVSEILAILLSDVMGHKVVKTGRPNGFGTLLAVTGCPAGFNNYSECEWPPTYHEHQSHQPAFLSVLSEMGEEKAPANLGSVGFQGYEGLFVMQRAYEKCQADFGLHLQYYGNYNLSWFRPDLCTSQMDALNDTDLATCADAVDANYPSTAQLYFDATGDADGVQSVNGAMVLNCLRDRWWIAPSCRADHRRCAAVMAYAGWGVYIMIQQAAAYSMPLAFTNAKDYSRYISLNMQIESTAYYWSPDSTFADVLPLVVELPAYNPGEYRAGIYKTMSSRRSWSTKKILQENNKDNWRFWLEK
;
A
#
# COMPACT_ATOMS: atom_id res chain seq x y z
N MET A 1 23.62 20.13 49.78
CA MET A 1 22.36 20.12 49.00
C MET A 1 22.74 20.04 47.53
N GLY A 2 22.15 19.09 46.81
CA GLY A 2 22.36 18.82 45.38
C GLY A 2 23.25 17.60 45.10
N PRO A 3 22.71 16.45 44.69
CA PRO A 3 23.53 15.36 44.16
C PRO A 3 23.63 15.47 42.63
N GLN A 4 24.89 15.40 42.17
CA GLN A 4 25.28 15.27 40.76
C GLN A 4 25.06 13.82 40.30
N CYS A 5 24.44 13.63 39.14
CA CYS A 5 24.39 12.34 38.45
C CYS A 5 25.68 12.12 37.66
N GLY A 6 26.50 11.15 38.10
CA GLY A 6 27.67 10.68 37.37
C GLY A 6 27.28 9.72 36.24
N SER A 7 27.80 10.00 35.03
CA SER A 7 27.72 9.11 33.87
C SER A 7 28.71 7.96 34.02
N THR A 8 28.24 6.72 34.00
CA THR A 8 29.11 5.54 33.80
C THR A 8 28.71 4.86 32.50
N ALA A 9 29.60 4.93 31.52
CA ALA A 9 29.48 4.22 30.25
C ALA A 9 29.75 2.73 30.46
N LEU A 10 28.77 1.87 30.13
CA LEU A 10 28.94 0.42 30.09
C LEU A 10 29.14 -0.05 28.65
N LYS A 11 30.30 -0.68 28.40
CA LYS A 11 30.67 -1.32 27.13
C LYS A 11 29.72 -2.50 26.83
N LEU A 12 29.05 -2.47 25.68
CA LEU A 12 28.29 -3.61 25.16
C LEU A 12 29.21 -4.54 24.35
N SER A 13 29.35 -5.77 24.82
CA SER A 13 30.01 -6.86 24.10
C SER A 13 29.00 -7.66 23.27
N LYS A 14 29.37 -7.96 22.02
CA LYS A 14 28.70 -8.91 21.11
C LYS A 14 28.41 -10.26 21.78
N LYS A 15 27.18 -10.77 21.66
CA LYS A 15 26.90 -12.12 21.08
C LYS A 15 25.40 -12.49 21.04
N ARG A 16 25.04 -13.06 19.88
CA ARG A 16 24.04 -14.12 19.59
C ARG A 16 22.54 -13.80 19.77
N ARG A 17 21.88 -13.60 18.62
CA ARG A 17 20.47 -13.90 18.40
C ARG A 17 20.26 -15.42 18.43
N LEU A 18 19.36 -15.88 19.29
CA LEU A 18 18.58 -17.09 19.07
C LEU A 18 17.15 -16.61 18.87
N VAL A 19 16.63 -16.77 17.67
CA VAL A 19 15.22 -16.62 17.33
C VAL A 19 14.65 -18.04 17.26
N GLY A 20 13.61 -18.31 18.04
CA GLY A 20 12.85 -19.55 18.02
C GLY A 20 11.44 -19.29 18.56
N PRO A 21 10.38 -19.78 17.88
CA PRO A 21 9.01 -19.34 18.08
C PRO A 21 8.33 -20.02 19.28
N CYS A 22 7.40 -19.32 19.92
CA CYS A 22 6.50 -19.90 20.92
C CYS A 22 5.39 -20.70 20.22
N HIS A 23 5.57 -22.01 20.10
CA HIS A 23 4.46 -22.95 19.90
C HIS A 23 3.93 -23.41 21.27
N LEU A 24 2.65 -23.17 21.52
CA LEU A 24 1.89 -23.71 22.65
C LEU A 24 1.69 -25.22 22.43
N ALA A 25 2.41 -26.03 23.19
CA ALA A 25 2.13 -27.45 23.38
C ALA A 25 1.53 -27.66 24.78
N THR A 26 0.33 -28.22 24.82
CA THR A 26 -0.33 -28.70 26.03
C THR A 26 0.24 -30.06 26.43
N TRP A 27 0.81 -30.17 27.63
CA TRP A 27 1.11 -31.45 28.28
C TRP A 27 0.67 -31.42 29.75
N PRO A 28 0.14 -32.53 30.30
CA PRO A 28 -0.35 -32.59 31.66
C PRO A 28 0.75 -33.07 32.61
N PHE A 29 1.05 -32.30 33.64
CA PHE A 29 1.75 -32.82 34.82
C PHE A 29 0.96 -32.43 36.07
N GLY A 30 0.38 -33.46 36.70
CA GLY A 30 0.06 -33.41 38.11
C GLY A 30 1.36 -33.36 38.92
N CYS A 31 1.50 -32.33 39.74
CA CYS A 31 2.46 -32.28 40.82
C CYS A 31 1.81 -31.56 42.00
N GLU A 32 1.72 -32.27 43.12
CA GLU A 32 1.30 -31.76 44.42
C GLU A 32 2.14 -30.55 44.84
N LEU A 33 1.50 -29.40 44.98
CA LEU A 33 2.09 -28.15 45.46
C LEU A 33 1.73 -27.93 46.93
N ARG A 34 2.46 -28.59 47.85
CA ARG A 34 2.55 -28.14 49.25
C ARG A 34 3.89 -27.46 49.47
N GLY A 35 3.94 -26.14 49.25
CA GLY A 35 5.14 -25.35 49.61
C GLY A 35 5.35 -24.00 48.92
N MET A 36 4.58 -23.63 47.89
CA MET A 36 4.80 -22.38 47.13
C MET A 36 3.88 -21.22 47.57
N GLY A 37 3.80 -20.94 48.87
CA GLY A 37 2.78 -20.04 49.43
C GLY A 37 2.96 -18.52 49.19
N LYS A 38 4.15 -18.05 48.77
CA LYS A 38 4.43 -16.59 48.67
C LYS A 38 5.02 -16.13 47.33
N ALA A 39 5.91 -16.90 46.70
CA ALA A 39 6.51 -16.52 45.42
C ALA A 39 5.52 -16.65 44.24
N LEU A 40 4.71 -17.73 44.24
CA LEU A 40 3.71 -17.95 43.20
C LEU A 40 2.55 -16.94 43.30
N ARG A 41 2.15 -16.55 44.53
CA ARG A 41 1.15 -15.47 44.73
C ARG A 41 1.65 -14.11 44.21
N ARG A 42 2.95 -13.80 44.35
CA ARG A 42 3.53 -12.56 43.80
C ARG A 42 3.62 -12.58 42.27
N LEU A 43 3.95 -13.72 41.68
CA LEU A 43 3.96 -13.90 40.22
C LEU A 43 2.56 -13.81 39.61
N VAL A 44 1.55 -14.40 40.26
CA VAL A 44 0.14 -14.31 39.84
C VAL A 44 -0.41 -12.88 40.00
N PHE A 45 -0.03 -12.17 41.06
CA PHE A 45 -0.43 -10.76 41.23
C PHE A 45 0.25 -9.83 40.21
N LEU A 46 1.53 -10.04 39.89
CA LEU A 46 2.25 -9.24 38.88
C LEU A 46 1.72 -9.53 37.46
N SER A 47 1.34 -10.77 37.15
CA SER A 47 0.66 -11.08 35.89
C SER A 47 -0.73 -10.45 35.83
N ALA A 48 -1.51 -10.47 36.91
CA ALA A 48 -2.83 -9.82 36.95
C ALA A 48 -2.75 -8.29 36.79
N LEU A 49 -1.73 -7.65 37.38
CA LEU A 49 -1.45 -6.22 37.20
C LEU A 49 -0.97 -5.87 35.78
N CYS A 50 -0.23 -6.76 35.10
CA CYS A 50 0.10 -6.58 33.69
C CYS A 50 -1.13 -6.75 32.77
N TRP A 51 -2.05 -7.65 33.09
CA TRP A 51 -3.28 -7.84 32.31
C TRP A 51 -4.28 -6.69 32.51
N ALA A 52 -4.34 -6.10 33.71
CA ALA A 52 -5.16 -4.90 33.97
C ALA A 52 -4.68 -3.64 33.21
N VAL A 53 -3.43 -3.63 32.72
CA VAL A 53 -2.89 -2.53 31.90
C VAL A 53 -3.13 -2.75 30.39
N CYS A 54 -3.63 -3.92 29.98
CA CYS A 54 -3.88 -4.25 28.57
C CYS A 54 -5.28 -3.89 28.05
N SER A 55 -6.16 -3.32 28.88
CA SER A 55 -7.40 -2.68 28.41
C SER A 55 -7.23 -1.19 28.12
N ARG A 56 -5.99 -0.73 27.87
CA ARG A 56 -5.78 0.65 27.45
C ARG A 56 -6.32 0.80 26.04
N THR A 57 -7.43 1.51 25.96
CA THR A 57 -7.90 2.17 24.75
C THR A 57 -6.76 2.96 24.09
N CYS A 58 -6.80 3.14 22.77
CA CYS A 58 -5.71 3.78 22.04
C CYS A 58 -5.67 5.29 22.33
N LEU A 59 -6.81 5.88 22.68
CA LEU A 59 -6.95 7.30 23.00
C LEU A 59 -7.17 7.54 24.51
N PRO A 60 -6.69 8.67 25.05
CA PRO A 60 -6.84 9.00 26.48
C PRO A 60 -8.30 9.23 26.89
N ASP A 61 -9.13 9.73 25.97
CA ASP A 61 -10.55 10.02 26.19
C ASP A 61 -11.48 9.00 25.51
N ALA A 62 -10.98 7.78 25.32
CA ALA A 62 -11.73 6.75 24.63
C ALA A 62 -12.96 6.27 25.43
N ILE A 63 -14.00 5.91 24.71
CA ILE A 63 -15.20 5.29 25.28
C ILE A 63 -14.85 3.87 25.76
N ALA A 64 -15.18 3.59 27.02
CA ALA A 64 -14.89 2.30 27.63
C ALA A 64 -15.59 1.15 26.88
N PRO A 65 -14.97 -0.04 26.73
CA PRO A 65 -15.53 -1.16 25.97
C PRO A 65 -16.95 -1.57 26.37
N GLU A 66 -17.29 -1.47 27.65
CA GLU A 66 -18.62 -1.75 28.21
C GLU A 66 -19.71 -0.76 27.75
N ASN A 67 -19.31 0.41 27.27
CA ASN A 67 -20.21 1.45 26.77
C ASN A 67 -20.32 1.45 25.25
N LEU A 68 -19.67 0.50 24.56
CA LEU A 68 -19.77 0.39 23.10
C LEU A 68 -21.15 -0.16 22.70
N THR A 69 -21.76 0.54 21.75
CA THR A 69 -23.10 0.27 21.22
C THR A 69 -23.03 -0.39 19.84
N GLU A 70 -24.04 -1.16 19.50
CA GLU A 70 -24.25 -1.66 18.14
C GLU A 70 -25.09 -0.66 17.34
N VAL A 71 -24.97 -0.70 16.01
CA VAL A 71 -25.81 0.10 15.12
C VAL A 71 -27.06 -0.69 14.74
N THR A 72 -28.20 0.00 14.59
CA THR A 72 -29.44 -0.63 14.14
C THR A 72 -29.81 -0.08 12.77
N ILE A 73 -29.71 -0.92 11.74
CA ILE A 73 -30.02 -0.59 10.36
C ILE A 73 -31.18 -1.48 9.92
N ALA A 74 -32.29 -0.86 9.51
CA ALA A 74 -33.48 -1.57 9.05
C ALA A 74 -34.02 -2.65 10.02
N GLY A 75 -33.93 -2.38 11.32
CA GLY A 75 -34.39 -3.29 12.38
C GLY A 75 -33.40 -4.40 12.74
N VAL A 76 -32.23 -4.45 12.11
CA VAL A 76 -31.15 -5.38 12.45
C VAL A 76 -30.08 -4.66 13.26
N THR A 77 -29.83 -5.13 14.48
CA THR A 77 -28.77 -4.62 15.36
C THR A 77 -27.49 -5.42 15.17
N MET A 78 -26.38 -4.73 14.86
CA MET A 78 -25.10 -5.37 14.56
C MET A 78 -23.90 -4.43 14.82
N PRO A 79 -22.68 -4.95 14.97
CA PRO A 79 -21.47 -4.13 14.97
C PRO A 79 -21.20 -3.54 13.58
N ILE A 80 -20.42 -2.46 13.53
CA ILE A 80 -19.95 -1.89 12.27
C ILE A 80 -18.86 -2.80 11.69
N GLY A 81 -19.16 -3.43 10.56
CA GLY A 81 -18.21 -4.25 9.82
C GLY A 81 -17.29 -3.44 8.89
N ILE A 82 -15.97 -3.65 8.99
CA ILE A 82 -14.94 -3.07 8.12
C ILE A 82 -14.36 -4.19 7.25
N ALA A 83 -14.44 -4.04 5.94
CA ALA A 83 -13.80 -4.96 5.00
C ALA A 83 -12.35 -4.50 4.74
N VAL A 84 -11.38 -5.34 5.10
CA VAL A 84 -9.95 -5.02 5.05
C VAL A 84 -9.30 -5.81 3.92
N ALA A 85 -8.56 -5.16 3.02
CA ALA A 85 -7.82 -5.86 1.99
C ALA A 85 -6.54 -6.49 2.56
N ASN A 86 -5.97 -7.48 1.88
CA ASN A 86 -4.85 -8.29 2.37
C ASN A 86 -3.46 -7.63 2.23
N TRP A 87 -3.39 -6.29 2.20
CA TRP A 87 -2.13 -5.54 2.13
C TRP A 87 -2.02 -4.55 3.30
N ASP A 88 -0.79 -4.19 3.67
CA ASP A 88 -0.52 -3.53 4.95
C ASP A 88 -1.16 -2.15 5.08
N SER A 89 -1.14 -1.34 4.03
CA SER A 89 -1.80 -0.02 4.05
C SER A 89 -3.30 -0.13 4.33
N SER A 90 -3.96 -1.18 3.83
CA SER A 90 -5.39 -1.39 4.12
C SER A 90 -5.60 -1.73 5.59
N TRP A 91 -4.78 -2.60 6.16
CA TRP A 91 -4.83 -2.87 7.60
C TRP A 91 -4.63 -1.61 8.43
N ILE A 92 -3.62 -0.81 8.13
CA ILE A 92 -3.35 0.44 8.88
C ILE A 92 -4.55 1.39 8.83
N VAL A 93 -5.14 1.64 7.66
CA VAL A 93 -6.33 2.52 7.54
C VAL A 93 -7.51 1.92 8.30
N SER A 94 -7.77 0.62 8.16
CA SER A 94 -8.85 -0.05 8.86
C SER A 94 -8.68 -0.05 10.38
N GLU A 95 -7.45 -0.11 10.90
CA GLU A 95 -7.19 0.06 12.33
C GLU A 95 -7.47 1.48 12.81
N ILE A 96 -7.01 2.50 12.08
CA ILE A 96 -7.27 3.91 12.42
C ILE A 96 -8.78 4.15 12.47
N LEU A 97 -9.50 3.68 11.47
CA LEU A 97 -10.95 3.75 11.40
C LEU A 97 -11.61 3.01 12.57
N ALA A 98 -11.19 1.78 12.86
CA ALA A 98 -11.73 1.01 13.98
C ALA A 98 -11.55 1.75 15.31
N ILE A 99 -10.41 2.39 15.53
CA ILE A 99 -10.16 3.24 16.71
C ILE A 99 -11.13 4.43 16.72
N LEU A 100 -11.34 5.12 15.60
CA LEU A 100 -12.28 6.24 15.56
C LEU A 100 -13.72 5.80 15.86
N LEU A 101 -14.18 4.71 15.26
CA LEU A 101 -15.53 4.18 15.47
C LEU A 101 -15.74 3.67 16.89
N SER A 102 -14.75 3.01 17.48
CA SER A 102 -14.85 2.47 18.84
C SER A 102 -14.54 3.51 19.91
N ASP A 103 -13.30 4.02 19.95
CA ASP A 103 -12.83 4.90 21.01
C ASP A 103 -13.51 6.28 20.97
N VAL A 104 -13.83 6.83 19.79
CA VAL A 104 -14.41 8.19 19.68
C VAL A 104 -15.93 8.17 19.56
N MET A 105 -16.47 7.26 18.74
CA MET A 105 -17.91 7.22 18.44
C MET A 105 -18.70 6.24 19.31
N GLY A 106 -18.04 5.29 19.97
CA GLY A 106 -18.68 4.40 20.93
C GLY A 106 -19.42 3.25 20.26
N HIS A 107 -18.93 2.77 19.11
CA HIS A 107 -19.52 1.65 18.39
C HIS A 107 -18.68 0.39 18.48
N LYS A 108 -19.35 -0.77 18.51
CA LYS A 108 -18.69 -2.05 18.31
C LYS A 108 -18.26 -2.18 16.86
N VAL A 109 -17.04 -2.66 16.64
CA VAL A 109 -16.44 -2.79 15.31
C VAL A 109 -15.96 -4.22 15.10
N VAL A 110 -16.19 -4.76 13.89
CA VAL A 110 -15.65 -6.04 13.45
C VAL A 110 -14.87 -5.82 12.16
N LYS A 111 -13.66 -6.37 12.05
CA LYS A 111 -12.83 -6.32 10.84
C LYS A 111 -12.75 -7.71 10.22
N THR A 112 -12.86 -7.78 8.89
CA THR A 112 -12.67 -9.03 8.15
C THR A 112 -11.73 -8.83 6.98
N GLY A 113 -10.69 -9.65 6.91
CA GLY A 113 -9.74 -9.68 5.80
C GLY A 113 -10.37 -10.21 4.51
N ARG A 114 -9.98 -9.63 3.38
CA ARG A 114 -10.42 -9.95 2.02
C ARG A 114 -9.21 -10.02 1.09
N PRO A 115 -9.28 -10.83 0.03
CA PRO A 115 -8.11 -11.09 -0.83
C PRO A 115 -7.72 -9.91 -1.73
N ASN A 116 -8.61 -8.95 -1.98
CA ASN A 116 -8.32 -7.78 -2.81
C ASN A 116 -9.33 -6.64 -2.56
N GLY A 117 -9.04 -5.47 -3.14
CA GLY A 117 -9.88 -4.26 -3.02
C GLY A 117 -11.29 -4.44 -3.59
N PHE A 118 -11.43 -5.18 -4.68
CA PHE A 118 -12.73 -5.43 -5.27
C PHE A 118 -13.62 -6.30 -4.35
N GLY A 119 -13.05 -7.35 -3.74
CA GLY A 119 -13.73 -8.18 -2.76
C GLY A 119 -14.11 -7.40 -1.49
N THR A 120 -13.34 -6.38 -1.10
CA THR A 120 -13.76 -5.48 -0.03
C THR A 120 -14.92 -4.56 -0.43
N LEU A 121 -14.97 -4.09 -1.68
CA LEU A 121 -16.12 -3.32 -2.20
C LEU A 121 -17.40 -4.16 -2.16
N LEU A 122 -17.31 -5.38 -2.71
CA LEU A 122 -18.40 -6.34 -2.72
C LEU A 122 -18.92 -6.71 -1.33
N ALA A 123 -18.03 -6.76 -0.34
CA ALA A 123 -18.42 -7.06 1.03
C ALA A 123 -19.37 -5.99 1.58
N VAL A 124 -19.12 -4.70 1.28
CA VAL A 124 -19.96 -3.59 1.75
C VAL A 124 -21.32 -3.56 1.07
N THR A 125 -21.42 -4.12 -0.14
CA THR A 125 -22.68 -4.27 -0.85
C THR A 125 -23.46 -5.52 -0.41
N GLY A 126 -22.97 -6.26 0.59
CA GLY A 126 -23.65 -7.44 1.14
C GLY A 126 -23.37 -8.74 0.37
N CYS A 127 -22.38 -8.74 -0.52
CA CYS A 127 -22.04 -9.93 -1.27
C CYS A 127 -21.17 -10.88 -0.42
N PRO A 128 -21.42 -12.20 -0.46
CA PRO A 128 -20.60 -13.18 0.23
C PRO A 128 -19.15 -13.20 -0.27
N ALA A 129 -18.26 -13.81 0.52
CA ALA A 129 -16.84 -13.91 0.19
C ALA A 129 -16.61 -14.69 -1.12
N GLY A 130 -15.77 -14.17 -2.03
CA GLY A 130 -15.27 -14.92 -3.19
C GLY A 130 -16.11 -14.82 -4.46
N PHE A 131 -17.07 -13.91 -4.53
CA PHE A 131 -17.94 -13.74 -5.69
C PHE A 131 -17.43 -12.67 -6.65
N ASN A 132 -17.70 -12.87 -7.95
CA ASN A 132 -17.46 -11.89 -9.02
C ASN A 132 -18.78 -11.34 -9.60
N ASN A 133 -19.92 -11.67 -9.00
CA ASN A 133 -21.25 -11.30 -9.50
C ASN A 133 -22.11 -10.69 -8.39
N TYR A 134 -22.79 -9.59 -8.69
CA TYR A 134 -23.58 -8.79 -7.74
C TYR A 134 -25.04 -9.28 -7.58
N SER A 135 -25.47 -10.30 -8.34
CA SER A 135 -26.85 -10.79 -8.29
C SER A 135 -27.20 -11.51 -6.98
N GLU A 136 -26.20 -11.93 -6.21
CA GLU A 136 -26.36 -12.75 -4.99
C GLU A 136 -26.06 -11.98 -3.69
N CYS A 137 -26.01 -10.65 -3.75
CA CYS A 137 -25.73 -9.85 -2.56
C CYS A 137 -26.99 -9.76 -1.69
N GLU A 138 -26.83 -10.11 -0.41
CA GLU A 138 -27.92 -10.13 0.57
C GLU A 138 -27.96 -8.82 1.36
N TRP A 139 -29.16 -8.43 1.78
CA TRP A 139 -29.38 -7.20 2.54
C TRP A 139 -30.03 -7.51 3.90
N PRO A 140 -29.64 -6.83 5.00
CA PRO A 140 -28.63 -5.77 5.08
C PRO A 140 -27.19 -6.31 5.05
N PRO A 141 -26.24 -5.53 4.53
CA PRO A 141 -24.84 -5.97 4.45
C PRO A 141 -24.24 -6.09 5.85
N THR A 142 -23.40 -7.11 6.07
CA THR A 142 -22.64 -7.25 7.33
C THR A 142 -21.50 -6.23 7.41
N TYR A 143 -21.10 -5.65 6.28
CA TYR A 143 -19.98 -4.70 6.16
C TYR A 143 -20.50 -3.36 5.68
N HIS A 144 -19.90 -2.30 6.22
CA HIS A 144 -20.43 -0.95 6.10
C HIS A 144 -19.36 0.02 5.57
N GLU A 145 -18.08 -0.40 5.50
CA GLU A 145 -17.01 0.43 4.97
C GLU A 145 -15.96 -0.35 4.15
N HIS A 146 -15.50 0.31 3.08
CA HIS A 146 -14.48 -0.17 2.15
C HIS A 146 -13.54 0.98 1.75
N GLN A 147 -12.23 0.68 1.71
CA GLN A 147 -11.22 1.56 1.13
C GLN A 147 -11.05 1.30 -0.38
N SER A 148 -11.69 2.12 -1.21
CA SER A 148 -11.51 2.07 -2.67
C SER A 148 -10.33 2.93 -3.13
N HIS A 149 -9.47 2.35 -3.97
CA HIS A 149 -8.35 3.05 -4.61
C HIS A 149 -8.53 3.24 -6.12
N GLN A 150 -9.63 2.75 -6.72
CA GLN A 150 -9.71 2.63 -8.17
C GLN A 150 -10.95 3.32 -8.76
N PRO A 151 -10.77 4.27 -9.69
CA PRO A 151 -11.86 4.82 -10.50
C PRO A 151 -12.66 3.75 -11.24
N ALA A 152 -12.03 2.60 -11.55
CA ALA A 152 -12.70 1.44 -12.16
C ALA A 152 -13.86 0.90 -11.30
N PHE A 153 -13.87 1.16 -10.00
CA PHE A 153 -15.01 0.77 -9.15
C PHE A 153 -16.21 1.69 -9.33
N LEU A 154 -16.06 2.89 -9.90
CA LEU A 154 -17.19 3.79 -10.13
C LEU A 154 -18.16 3.24 -11.17
N SER A 155 -17.68 2.55 -12.21
CA SER A 155 -18.56 1.91 -13.20
C SER A 155 -19.35 0.77 -12.55
N VAL A 156 -18.69 -0.05 -11.74
CA VAL A 156 -19.32 -1.09 -10.93
C VAL A 156 -20.42 -0.50 -10.05
N LEU A 157 -20.13 0.56 -9.29
CA LEU A 157 -21.11 1.22 -8.44
C LEU A 157 -22.29 1.77 -9.24
N SER A 158 -22.05 2.30 -10.44
CA SER A 158 -23.13 2.77 -11.31
C SER A 158 -24.01 1.63 -11.84
N GLU A 159 -23.44 0.46 -12.10
CA GLU A 159 -24.17 -0.73 -12.57
C GLU A 159 -25.04 -1.36 -11.47
N MET A 160 -24.64 -1.23 -10.21
CA MET A 160 -25.41 -1.76 -9.07
C MET A 160 -26.71 -1.01 -8.80
N GLY A 161 -26.83 0.22 -9.32
CA GLY A 161 -27.96 1.13 -9.07
C GLY A 161 -27.85 1.83 -7.71
N GLU A 162 -28.51 2.99 -7.60
CA GLU A 162 -28.42 3.86 -6.40
C GLU A 162 -28.87 3.19 -5.10
N GLU A 163 -29.76 2.19 -5.18
CA GLU A 163 -30.28 1.48 -4.00
C GLU A 163 -29.25 0.51 -3.38
N LYS A 164 -28.33 -0.02 -4.17
CA LYS A 164 -27.33 -1.03 -3.73
C LYS A 164 -25.91 -0.50 -3.67
N ALA A 165 -25.63 0.56 -4.42
CA ALA A 165 -24.32 1.20 -4.39
C ALA A 165 -24.06 1.78 -2.98
N PRO A 166 -22.91 1.49 -2.34
CA PRO A 166 -22.56 2.11 -1.09
C PRO A 166 -22.46 3.62 -1.27
N ALA A 167 -23.00 4.36 -0.30
CA ALA A 167 -22.86 5.81 -0.29
C ALA A 167 -21.39 6.21 -0.15
N ASN A 168 -20.94 7.19 -0.94
CA ASN A 168 -19.63 7.78 -0.76
C ASN A 168 -19.66 8.75 0.43
N LEU A 169 -19.23 8.25 1.60
CA LEU A 169 -19.18 9.02 2.85
C LEU A 169 -17.94 9.93 2.95
N GLY A 170 -17.20 10.07 1.86
CA GLY A 170 -15.90 10.71 1.83
C GLY A 170 -14.77 9.69 2.05
N SER A 171 -13.71 10.14 2.70
CA SER A 171 -12.46 9.38 2.80
C SER A 171 -11.85 9.55 4.18
N VAL A 172 -11.46 8.43 4.77
CA VAL A 172 -10.66 8.35 6.00
C VAL A 172 -9.37 7.63 5.63
N GLY A 173 -8.23 8.21 5.97
CA GLY A 173 -6.95 7.61 5.60
C GLY A 173 -5.75 8.43 6.02
N PHE A 174 -4.57 7.94 5.66
CA PHE A 174 -3.31 8.65 5.76
C PHE A 174 -2.80 8.96 4.34
N GLN A 175 -1.84 9.85 4.23
CA GLN A 175 -1.21 10.15 2.95
C GLN A 175 -0.25 9.01 2.54
N GLY A 176 -0.63 8.25 1.53
CA GLY A 176 0.24 7.29 0.87
C GLY A 176 0.97 7.91 -0.33
N TYR A 177 1.96 7.19 -0.83
CA TYR A 177 2.58 7.46 -2.12
C TYR A 177 2.67 6.18 -2.93
N GLU A 178 2.33 6.24 -4.20
CA GLU A 178 2.42 5.14 -5.16
C GLU A 178 3.08 5.68 -6.43
N GLY A 179 4.06 4.95 -6.96
CA GLY A 179 4.81 5.38 -8.13
C GLY A 179 6.21 4.79 -8.17
N LEU A 180 7.16 5.60 -8.65
CA LEU A 180 8.56 5.21 -8.81
C LEU A 180 9.34 5.42 -7.51
N PHE A 181 10.04 4.38 -7.10
CA PHE A 181 10.96 4.40 -5.97
C PHE A 181 12.36 3.99 -6.40
N VAL A 182 13.37 4.46 -5.67
CA VAL A 182 14.75 3.99 -5.73
C VAL A 182 15.08 3.29 -4.41
N MET A 183 15.62 2.08 -4.47
CA MET A 183 16.05 1.33 -3.30
C MET A 183 17.25 2.00 -2.64
N GLN A 184 17.34 1.94 -1.31
CA GLN A 184 18.35 2.66 -0.55
C GLN A 184 19.77 2.33 -1.01
N ARG A 185 20.07 1.09 -1.37
CA ARG A 185 21.42 0.71 -1.82
C ARG A 185 21.82 1.40 -3.12
N ALA A 186 20.93 1.48 -4.12
CA ALA A 186 21.19 2.21 -5.35
C ALA A 186 21.36 3.71 -5.09
N TYR A 187 20.53 4.27 -4.20
CA TYR A 187 20.65 5.65 -3.72
C TYR A 187 22.03 5.93 -3.11
N GLU A 188 22.43 5.14 -2.10
CA GLU A 188 23.67 5.34 -1.35
C GLU A 188 24.89 5.19 -2.25
N LYS A 189 24.86 4.18 -3.14
CA LYS A 189 25.90 4.00 -4.15
C LYS A 189 26.04 5.23 -5.05
N CYS A 190 24.93 5.75 -5.58
CA CYS A 190 24.98 6.87 -6.50
C CYS A 190 25.39 8.18 -5.83
N GLN A 191 24.96 8.35 -4.57
CA GLN A 191 25.35 9.50 -3.77
C GLN A 191 26.85 9.47 -3.45
N ALA A 192 27.38 8.32 -3.06
CA ALA A 192 28.79 8.16 -2.71
C ALA A 192 29.72 8.28 -3.93
N ASP A 193 29.37 7.64 -5.04
CA ASP A 193 30.24 7.55 -6.22
C ASP A 193 30.17 8.82 -7.10
N PHE A 194 28.99 9.47 -7.17
CA PHE A 194 28.72 10.53 -8.15
C PHE A 194 28.06 11.80 -7.57
N GLY A 195 27.72 11.81 -6.27
CA GLY A 195 26.96 12.92 -5.68
C GLY A 195 25.51 13.02 -6.19
N LEU A 196 24.95 11.92 -6.72
CA LEU A 196 23.59 11.88 -7.26
C LEU A 196 22.64 11.24 -6.25
N HIS A 197 21.53 11.93 -5.95
CA HIS A 197 20.57 11.43 -4.98
C HIS A 197 19.52 10.51 -5.58
N LEU A 198 19.26 10.49 -6.90
CA LEU A 198 18.22 9.66 -7.55
C LEU A 198 16.77 9.82 -7.01
N GLN A 199 16.53 10.57 -5.93
CA GLN A 199 15.19 10.95 -5.47
C GLN A 199 14.61 12.11 -6.26
N TYR A 200 15.42 12.81 -7.07
CA TYR A 200 14.94 13.88 -7.91
C TYR A 200 14.96 13.41 -9.37
N TYR A 201 13.81 13.48 -10.05
CA TYR A 201 13.67 13.02 -11.44
C TYR A 201 14.74 13.62 -12.38
N GLY A 202 15.19 14.86 -12.14
CA GLY A 202 16.21 15.51 -12.97
C GLY A 202 17.59 14.83 -12.92
N ASN A 203 17.88 14.02 -11.89
CA ASN A 203 19.11 13.24 -11.79
C ASN A 203 19.16 12.06 -12.77
N TYR A 204 18.05 11.74 -13.43
CA TYR A 204 17.99 10.65 -14.39
C TYR A 204 18.39 11.06 -15.82
N ASN A 205 18.49 12.35 -16.14
CA ASN A 205 18.75 12.75 -17.52
C ASN A 205 20.17 12.34 -18.00
N LEU A 206 20.21 11.48 -19.03
CA LEU A 206 21.46 10.92 -19.58
C LEU A 206 22.40 11.94 -20.25
N SER A 207 21.92 13.16 -20.52
CA SER A 207 22.74 14.24 -21.08
C SER A 207 23.64 14.90 -20.04
N TRP A 208 23.26 14.79 -18.75
CA TRP A 208 24.00 15.41 -17.64
C TRP A 208 24.56 14.39 -16.66
N PHE A 209 23.92 13.22 -16.54
CA PHE A 209 24.21 12.24 -15.50
C PHE A 209 24.32 10.80 -16.02
N ARG A 210 24.81 9.91 -15.17
CA ARG A 210 25.00 8.47 -15.45
C ARG A 210 24.31 7.59 -14.40
N PRO A 211 22.97 7.69 -14.24
CA PRO A 211 22.22 6.86 -13.29
C PRO A 211 22.36 5.35 -13.58
N ASP A 212 22.70 4.99 -14.81
CA ASP A 212 22.96 3.62 -15.25
C ASP A 212 24.12 2.94 -14.50
N LEU A 213 25.07 3.72 -13.97
CA LEU A 213 26.19 3.19 -13.20
C LEU A 213 25.83 2.82 -11.75
N CYS A 214 24.64 3.23 -11.30
CA CYS A 214 24.16 3.02 -9.93
C CYS A 214 22.94 2.09 -9.85
N THR A 215 22.32 1.83 -10.99
CA THR A 215 21.07 1.08 -11.11
C THR A 215 21.31 -0.22 -11.86
N SER A 216 20.57 -1.25 -11.48
CA SER A 216 20.58 -2.52 -12.20
C SER A 216 19.99 -2.33 -13.60
N GLN A 217 20.65 -2.95 -14.57
CA GLN A 217 20.24 -2.94 -15.98
C GLN A 217 19.36 -4.15 -16.29
N MET A 218 18.70 -4.13 -17.44
CA MET A 218 17.80 -5.19 -17.90
C MET A 218 18.43 -6.59 -17.88
N ASP A 219 19.70 -6.70 -18.25
CA ASP A 219 20.41 -7.98 -18.38
C ASP A 219 20.74 -8.63 -17.03
N ALA A 220 20.48 -7.94 -15.91
CA ALA A 220 20.58 -8.52 -14.57
C ALA A 220 19.42 -9.48 -14.24
N LEU A 221 18.37 -9.50 -15.06
CA LEU A 221 17.13 -10.26 -14.85
C LEU A 221 16.97 -11.35 -15.89
N ASN A 222 16.44 -12.50 -15.46
CA ASN A 222 16.11 -13.59 -16.37
C ASN A 222 14.70 -13.38 -16.95
N ASP A 223 14.60 -13.32 -18.28
CA ASP A 223 13.32 -13.14 -18.97
C ASP A 223 12.29 -14.24 -18.63
N THR A 224 12.73 -15.42 -18.17
CA THR A 224 11.81 -16.49 -17.73
C THR A 224 11.09 -16.17 -16.42
N ASP A 225 11.51 -15.17 -15.65
CA ASP A 225 10.83 -14.72 -14.44
C ASP A 225 9.89 -13.52 -14.69
N LEU A 226 9.84 -13.03 -15.94
CA LEU A 226 9.07 -11.86 -16.35
C LEU A 226 7.76 -12.25 -17.05
N ALA A 227 6.71 -11.45 -16.89
CA ALA A 227 5.46 -11.51 -17.64
C ALA A 227 5.60 -10.80 -18.99
N THR A 228 4.80 -11.18 -20.00
CA THR A 228 4.82 -10.47 -21.28
C THR A 228 4.12 -9.13 -21.12
N CYS A 229 4.37 -8.18 -22.03
CA CYS A 229 3.59 -6.94 -22.04
C CYS A 229 2.11 -7.22 -22.30
N ALA A 230 1.82 -8.19 -23.18
CA ALA A 230 0.46 -8.65 -23.45
C ALA A 230 -0.24 -9.18 -22.20
N ASP A 231 0.40 -10.09 -21.46
CA ASP A 231 -0.20 -10.76 -20.28
C ASP A 231 -0.31 -9.84 -19.06
N ALA A 232 0.54 -8.81 -18.96
CA ALA A 232 0.59 -7.92 -17.81
C ALA A 232 -0.05 -6.56 -18.06
N VAL A 233 0.49 -5.76 -18.97
CA VAL A 233 0.03 -4.37 -19.15
C VAL A 233 -1.20 -4.33 -20.03
N ASP A 234 -1.15 -4.96 -21.20
CA ASP A 234 -2.25 -4.84 -22.18
C ASP A 234 -3.50 -5.59 -21.71
N ALA A 235 -3.34 -6.72 -21.02
CA ALA A 235 -4.46 -7.47 -20.46
C ALA A 235 -5.17 -6.73 -19.30
N ASN A 236 -4.41 -6.13 -18.37
CA ASN A 236 -4.98 -5.49 -17.18
C ASN A 236 -5.34 -4.01 -17.42
N TYR A 237 -4.66 -3.36 -18.37
CA TYR A 237 -4.80 -1.94 -18.68
C TYR A 237 -4.77 -1.69 -20.20
N PRO A 238 -5.77 -2.16 -20.96
CA PRO A 238 -5.76 -2.18 -22.42
C PRO A 238 -5.69 -0.79 -23.08
N SER A 239 -6.02 0.29 -22.36
CA SER A 239 -5.89 1.66 -22.85
C SER A 239 -4.50 2.28 -22.67
N THR A 240 -3.56 1.58 -22.02
CA THR A 240 -2.25 2.12 -21.64
C THR A 240 -1.47 2.66 -22.83
N ALA A 241 -1.40 1.91 -23.93
CA ALA A 241 -0.64 2.31 -25.11
C ALA A 241 -1.23 3.56 -25.78
N GLN A 242 -2.56 3.60 -25.94
CA GLN A 242 -3.25 4.76 -26.50
C GLN A 242 -3.06 6.00 -25.60
N LEU A 243 -3.28 5.86 -24.29
CA LEU A 243 -3.07 6.95 -23.32
C LEU A 243 -1.63 7.48 -23.35
N TYR A 244 -0.66 6.57 -23.45
CA TYR A 244 0.74 6.94 -23.58
C TYR A 244 1.02 7.72 -24.87
N PHE A 245 0.55 7.21 -26.01
CA PHE A 245 0.74 7.84 -27.31
C PHE A 245 0.09 9.22 -27.35
N ASP A 246 -1.15 9.35 -26.88
CA ASP A 246 -1.88 10.63 -26.85
C ASP A 246 -1.17 11.68 -25.99
N ALA A 247 -0.58 11.27 -24.85
CA ALA A 247 0.08 12.19 -23.92
C ALA A 247 1.51 12.60 -24.34
N THR A 248 2.18 11.79 -25.16
CA THR A 248 3.62 11.94 -25.46
C THR A 248 3.94 12.14 -26.94
N GLY A 249 3.08 11.66 -27.85
CA GLY A 249 3.34 11.60 -29.29
C GLY A 249 4.40 10.57 -29.70
N ASP A 250 4.85 9.71 -28.77
CA ASP A 250 5.94 8.79 -29.00
C ASP A 250 5.48 7.51 -29.73
N ALA A 251 5.49 7.58 -31.06
CA ALA A 251 5.09 6.48 -31.94
C ALA A 251 5.97 5.23 -31.78
N ASP A 252 7.24 5.38 -31.44
CA ASP A 252 8.18 4.25 -31.30
C ASP A 252 7.91 3.43 -30.01
N GLY A 253 7.19 4.01 -29.05
CA GLY A 253 6.81 3.35 -27.79
C GLY A 253 5.55 2.48 -27.88
N VAL A 254 4.87 2.47 -29.04
CA VAL A 254 3.61 1.74 -29.27
C VAL A 254 3.64 1.01 -30.60
N GLN A 255 2.73 0.06 -30.80
CA GLN A 255 2.57 -0.67 -32.06
C GLN A 255 1.11 -1.10 -32.23
N SER A 256 0.71 -1.38 -33.47
CA SER A 256 -0.62 -1.91 -33.78
C SER A 256 -0.55 -3.42 -33.95
N VAL A 257 -1.27 -4.16 -33.09
CA VAL A 257 -1.40 -5.62 -33.15
C VAL A 257 -2.87 -5.97 -33.27
N ASN A 258 -3.26 -6.62 -34.36
CA ASN A 258 -4.65 -7.01 -34.65
C ASN A 258 -5.65 -5.84 -34.59
N GLY A 259 -5.23 -4.64 -34.97
CA GLY A 259 -6.05 -3.43 -34.94
C GLY A 259 -6.17 -2.75 -33.56
N ALA A 260 -5.57 -3.32 -32.52
CA ALA A 260 -5.44 -2.69 -31.21
C ALA A 260 -4.05 -2.04 -31.07
N MET A 261 -3.99 -0.85 -30.46
CA MET A 261 -2.73 -0.22 -30.08
C MET A 261 -2.24 -0.84 -28.77
N VAL A 262 -1.03 -1.39 -28.77
CA VAL A 262 -0.37 -2.01 -27.62
C VAL A 262 1.00 -1.40 -27.41
N LEU A 263 1.62 -1.63 -26.25
CA LEU A 263 2.98 -1.15 -26.00
C LEU A 263 3.99 -1.87 -26.92
N ASN A 264 4.96 -1.11 -27.44
CA ASN A 264 6.07 -1.69 -28.20
C ASN A 264 7.14 -2.18 -27.22
N CYS A 265 7.13 -3.48 -26.94
CA CYS A 265 8.01 -4.08 -25.94
C CYS A 265 9.16 -4.87 -26.57
N LEU A 266 10.38 -4.55 -26.15
CA LEU A 266 11.58 -5.32 -26.47
C LEU A 266 11.49 -6.71 -25.84
N ARG A 267 11.74 -7.74 -26.66
CA ARG A 267 11.63 -9.15 -26.27
C ARG A 267 10.24 -9.51 -25.70
N ASP A 268 9.21 -8.74 -26.01
CA ASP A 268 7.85 -8.88 -25.46
C ASP A 268 7.76 -8.75 -23.92
N ARG A 269 8.79 -8.22 -23.26
CA ARG A 269 8.84 -8.09 -21.78
C ARG A 269 9.12 -6.69 -21.28
N TRP A 270 9.81 -5.88 -22.10
CA TRP A 270 10.40 -4.63 -21.67
C TRP A 270 9.91 -3.46 -22.50
N TRP A 271 9.17 -2.55 -21.89
CA TRP A 271 8.93 -1.25 -22.50
C TRP A 271 10.11 -0.33 -22.24
N ILE A 272 10.67 0.28 -23.28
CA ILE A 272 11.90 1.08 -23.21
C ILE A 272 11.59 2.57 -23.34
N ALA A 273 12.06 3.39 -22.39
CA ALA A 273 11.89 4.83 -22.45
C ALA A 273 12.66 5.46 -23.63
N PRO A 274 12.13 6.52 -24.28
CA PRO A 274 12.76 7.15 -25.45
C PRO A 274 14.23 7.53 -25.27
N SER A 275 14.59 7.99 -24.07
CA SER A 275 15.93 8.47 -23.72
C SER A 275 17.02 7.40 -23.79
N CYS A 276 16.68 6.11 -23.74
CA CYS A 276 17.66 5.01 -23.75
C CYS A 276 17.38 3.93 -24.82
N ARG A 277 16.48 4.16 -25.78
CA ARG A 277 16.23 3.23 -26.90
C ARG A 277 17.42 3.00 -27.83
N ALA A 278 18.28 4.01 -27.97
CA ALA A 278 19.48 3.88 -28.80
C ALA A 278 20.55 2.94 -28.19
N ASP A 279 20.56 2.78 -26.86
CA ASP A 279 21.43 1.83 -26.16
C ASP A 279 20.74 1.33 -24.88
N HIS A 280 20.07 0.19 -25.00
CA HIS A 280 19.27 -0.41 -23.91
C HIS A 280 20.09 -0.74 -22.66
N ARG A 281 21.42 -0.87 -22.78
CA ARG A 281 22.32 -1.13 -21.65
C ARG A 281 22.49 0.07 -20.71
N ARG A 282 21.89 1.21 -21.07
CA ARG A 282 21.84 2.43 -20.25
C ARG A 282 20.50 2.61 -19.54
N CYS A 283 19.55 1.69 -19.73
CA CYS A 283 18.24 1.77 -19.10
C CYS A 283 18.22 1.13 -17.71
N ALA A 284 17.94 1.92 -16.67
CA ALA A 284 17.65 1.40 -15.35
C ALA A 284 16.39 0.53 -15.38
N ALA A 285 16.50 -0.71 -14.89
CA ALA A 285 15.38 -1.62 -14.80
C ALA A 285 14.38 -1.16 -13.73
N VAL A 286 13.10 -1.08 -14.10
CA VAL A 286 11.97 -0.85 -13.20
C VAL A 286 11.05 -2.06 -13.24
N MET A 287 10.91 -2.71 -12.11
CA MET A 287 10.05 -3.88 -11.94
C MET A 287 8.69 -3.49 -11.37
N ALA A 288 7.63 -3.88 -12.06
CA ALA A 288 6.24 -3.78 -11.60
C ALA A 288 5.60 -5.18 -11.48
N TYR A 289 4.31 -5.20 -11.12
CA TYR A 289 3.51 -6.41 -11.07
C TYR A 289 2.14 -6.14 -11.72
N ALA A 290 1.68 -7.06 -12.57
CA ALA A 290 0.38 -6.99 -13.24
C ALA A 290 0.10 -5.68 -14.02
N GLY A 291 1.15 -5.00 -14.48
CA GLY A 291 1.05 -3.72 -15.18
C GLY A 291 0.76 -2.51 -14.29
N TRP A 292 0.67 -2.71 -12.97
CA TRP A 292 0.24 -1.68 -12.03
C TRP A 292 1.20 -0.49 -12.05
N GLY A 293 0.64 0.70 -12.27
CA GLY A 293 1.37 1.98 -12.30
C GLY A 293 2.24 2.21 -13.55
N VAL A 294 2.42 1.19 -14.40
CA VAL A 294 3.22 1.30 -15.63
C VAL A 294 2.67 2.41 -16.51
N TYR A 295 1.34 2.48 -16.69
CA TYR A 295 0.67 3.50 -17.52
C TYR A 295 0.96 4.96 -17.11
N ILE A 296 1.28 5.19 -15.82
CA ILE A 296 1.71 6.50 -15.30
C ILE A 296 3.20 6.68 -15.56
N MET A 297 4.02 5.73 -15.10
CA MET A 297 5.47 5.91 -15.05
C MET A 297 6.13 5.96 -16.43
N ILE A 298 5.57 5.28 -17.45
CA ILE A 298 6.10 5.38 -18.82
C ILE A 298 5.95 6.80 -19.39
N GLN A 299 4.86 7.50 -19.06
CA GLN A 299 4.68 8.91 -19.43
C GLN A 299 5.66 9.81 -18.67
N GLN A 300 5.88 9.55 -17.39
CA GLN A 300 6.86 10.29 -16.57
C GLN A 300 8.28 10.12 -17.12
N ALA A 301 8.66 8.89 -17.47
CA ALA A 301 9.95 8.58 -18.05
C ALA A 301 10.18 9.31 -19.38
N ALA A 302 9.17 9.31 -20.26
CA ALA A 302 9.22 10.04 -21.52
C ALA A 302 9.31 11.56 -21.30
N ALA A 303 8.45 12.12 -20.42
CA ALA A 303 8.35 13.55 -20.19
C ALA A 303 9.63 14.17 -19.61
N TYR A 304 10.38 13.42 -18.81
CA TYR A 304 11.60 13.91 -18.17
C TYR A 304 12.87 13.25 -18.65
N SER A 305 12.82 12.55 -19.78
CA SER A 305 13.99 11.87 -20.36
C SER A 305 14.68 10.92 -19.38
N MET A 306 13.91 10.21 -18.56
CA MET A 306 14.45 9.22 -17.62
C MET A 306 14.76 7.92 -18.38
N PRO A 307 15.96 7.34 -18.24
CA PRO A 307 16.41 6.16 -18.97
C PRO A 307 15.93 4.91 -18.24
N LEU A 308 14.63 4.66 -18.31
CA LEU A 308 13.98 3.56 -17.59
C LEU A 308 13.54 2.48 -18.58
N ALA A 309 13.69 1.22 -18.18
CA ALA A 309 13.10 0.08 -18.85
C ALA A 309 12.10 -0.58 -17.89
N PHE A 310 10.84 -0.64 -18.29
CA PHE A 310 9.76 -1.16 -17.45
C PHE A 310 9.42 -2.59 -17.82
N THR A 311 9.30 -3.45 -16.82
CA THR A 311 8.82 -4.83 -16.98
C THR A 311 7.91 -5.23 -15.84
N ASN A 312 7.33 -6.42 -15.94
CA ASN A 312 6.46 -7.00 -14.93
C ASN A 312 6.98 -8.37 -14.52
N ALA A 313 6.96 -8.64 -13.23
CA ALA A 313 7.19 -10.00 -12.74
C ALA A 313 5.99 -10.89 -13.09
N LYS A 314 6.24 -12.20 -13.27
CA LYS A 314 5.17 -13.20 -13.54
C LYS A 314 4.12 -13.28 -12.45
N ASP A 315 4.53 -13.11 -11.21
CA ASP A 315 3.68 -13.21 -10.04
C ASP A 315 4.19 -12.30 -8.91
N TYR A 316 3.39 -12.15 -7.86
CA TYR A 316 3.71 -11.25 -6.75
C TYR A 316 4.96 -11.69 -5.96
N SER A 317 5.18 -13.00 -5.80
CA SER A 317 6.38 -13.52 -5.12
C SER A 317 7.65 -13.21 -5.91
N ARG A 318 7.58 -13.32 -7.24
CA ARG A 318 8.64 -12.89 -8.16
C ARG A 318 8.84 -11.38 -8.14
N TYR A 319 7.78 -10.59 -8.07
CA TYR A 319 7.88 -9.14 -7.93
C TYR A 319 8.71 -8.75 -6.69
N ILE A 320 8.44 -9.37 -5.53
CA ILE A 320 9.21 -9.11 -4.31
C ILE A 320 10.66 -9.56 -4.48
N SER A 321 10.88 -10.83 -4.83
CA SER A 321 12.23 -11.41 -4.89
C SER A 321 13.13 -10.74 -5.93
N LEU A 322 12.60 -10.37 -7.10
CA LEU A 322 13.37 -9.68 -8.13
C LEU A 322 13.72 -8.25 -7.72
N ASN A 323 12.79 -7.51 -7.10
CA ASN A 323 13.10 -6.17 -6.59
C ASN A 323 14.17 -6.19 -5.49
N MET A 324 14.11 -7.18 -4.60
CA MET A 324 15.15 -7.42 -3.58
C MET A 324 16.47 -7.90 -4.19
N GLN A 325 16.46 -8.53 -5.36
CA GLN A 325 17.67 -8.96 -6.05
C GLN A 325 18.37 -7.79 -6.76
N ILE A 326 17.60 -6.97 -7.48
CA ILE A 326 18.16 -5.87 -8.28
C ILE A 326 18.48 -4.63 -7.46
N GLU A 327 17.81 -4.42 -6.33
CA GLU A 327 17.97 -3.29 -5.40
C GLU A 327 18.17 -1.94 -6.12
N SER A 328 17.37 -1.71 -7.17
CA SER A 328 17.53 -0.61 -8.13
C SER A 328 16.34 0.35 -8.04
N THR A 329 15.64 0.57 -9.14
CA THR A 329 14.36 1.28 -9.20
C THR A 329 13.19 0.29 -9.25
N ALA A 330 12.09 0.65 -8.61
CA ALA A 330 10.92 -0.20 -8.51
C ALA A 330 9.64 0.62 -8.62
N TYR A 331 8.59 0.00 -9.15
CA TYR A 331 7.25 0.40 -8.80
C TYR A 331 6.98 0.01 -7.36
N TYR A 332 6.44 0.89 -6.52
CA TYR A 332 6.02 0.54 -5.17
C TYR A 332 4.94 1.48 -4.63
N TRP A 333 4.44 1.20 -3.43
CA TRP A 333 3.54 2.03 -2.66
C TRP A 333 3.98 2.08 -1.20
N SER A 334 3.75 3.22 -0.55
CA SER A 334 4.04 3.45 0.86
C SER A 334 2.79 4.03 1.53
N PRO A 335 2.50 3.66 2.79
CA PRO A 335 3.22 2.72 3.64
C PRO A 335 2.87 1.27 3.27
N ASP A 336 3.89 0.43 3.23
CA ASP A 336 3.78 -1.00 3.04
C ASP A 336 5.06 -1.63 3.60
N SER A 337 4.97 -2.82 4.21
CA SER A 337 6.14 -3.42 4.88
C SER A 337 6.96 -4.32 3.96
N THR A 338 6.47 -4.63 2.75
CA THR A 338 7.10 -5.56 1.80
C THR A 338 8.58 -5.24 1.58
N PHE A 339 8.94 -3.96 1.50
CA PHE A 339 10.32 -3.51 1.31
C PHE A 339 10.86 -2.70 2.49
N ALA A 340 10.29 -2.84 3.69
CA ALA A 340 10.72 -2.08 4.87
C ALA A 340 12.21 -2.24 5.18
N ASP A 341 12.80 -3.41 4.90
CA ASP A 341 14.21 -3.70 5.16
C ASP A 341 15.18 -3.03 4.18
N VAL A 342 14.71 -2.59 3.00
CA VAL A 342 15.54 -1.92 1.97
C VAL A 342 15.21 -0.43 1.81
N LEU A 343 14.32 0.08 2.66
CA LEU A 343 13.96 1.50 2.81
C LEU A 343 13.83 2.22 1.45
N PRO A 344 12.84 1.84 0.62
CA PRO A 344 12.65 2.45 -0.69
C PRO A 344 12.36 3.95 -0.53
N LEU A 345 13.01 4.76 -1.37
CA LEU A 345 12.93 6.21 -1.37
C LEU A 345 12.14 6.66 -2.59
N VAL A 346 11.18 7.57 -2.40
CA VAL A 346 10.34 8.08 -3.48
C VAL A 346 11.18 8.88 -4.47
N VAL A 347 10.96 8.66 -5.77
CA VAL A 347 11.44 9.57 -6.80
C VAL A 347 10.44 10.73 -6.94
N GLU A 348 10.84 11.89 -6.44
CA GLU A 348 10.08 13.13 -6.53
C GLU A 348 10.05 13.64 -7.97
N LEU A 349 8.83 13.77 -8.50
CA LEU A 349 8.47 14.43 -9.74
C LEU A 349 7.82 15.81 -9.44
N PRO A 350 7.55 16.64 -10.46
CA PRO A 350 6.83 17.89 -10.24
C PRO A 350 5.47 17.69 -9.55
N ALA A 351 5.03 18.72 -8.82
CA ALA A 351 3.81 18.65 -8.02
C ALA A 351 2.57 18.28 -8.85
N TYR A 352 1.68 17.48 -8.27
CA TYR A 352 0.46 16.98 -8.89
C TYR A 352 -0.36 18.07 -9.59
N ASN A 353 -0.65 17.83 -10.88
CA ASN A 353 -1.53 18.67 -11.67
C ASN A 353 -2.87 17.94 -11.93
N PRO A 354 -3.98 18.32 -11.24
CA PRO A 354 -5.28 17.68 -11.44
C PRO A 354 -5.89 17.92 -12.82
N GLY A 355 -5.50 18.98 -13.52
CA GLY A 355 -5.94 19.24 -14.89
C GLY A 355 -5.38 18.20 -15.85
N GLU A 356 -4.07 17.98 -15.80
CA GLU A 356 -3.38 16.97 -16.60
C GLU A 356 -3.89 15.55 -16.32
N TYR A 357 -4.01 15.18 -15.04
CA TYR A 357 -4.50 13.84 -14.67
C TYR A 357 -5.92 13.56 -15.19
N ARG A 358 -6.81 14.56 -15.18
CA ARG A 358 -8.16 14.41 -15.78
C ARG A 358 -8.14 14.28 -17.29
N ALA A 359 -7.09 14.77 -17.95
CA ALA A 359 -6.88 14.64 -19.38
C ALA A 359 -6.06 13.39 -19.76
N GLY A 360 -5.76 12.49 -18.82
CA GLY A 360 -4.94 11.29 -19.07
C GLY A 360 -3.44 11.58 -19.23
N ILE A 361 -2.99 12.77 -18.83
CA ILE A 361 -1.59 13.20 -18.87
C ILE A 361 -1.00 13.02 -17.46
N TYR A 362 -0.04 12.11 -17.32
CA TYR A 362 0.50 11.67 -16.04
C TYR A 362 1.96 12.08 -15.82
N LYS A 363 2.32 13.32 -16.18
CA LYS A 363 3.70 13.80 -16.08
C LYS A 363 4.07 14.16 -14.64
N THR A 364 3.13 14.64 -13.85
CA THR A 364 3.40 15.06 -12.46
C THR A 364 3.31 13.90 -11.47
N MET A 365 3.64 14.13 -10.21
CA MET A 365 3.38 13.18 -9.13
C MET A 365 1.90 12.80 -9.11
N SER A 366 1.59 11.54 -8.81
CA SER A 366 0.23 11.18 -8.38
C SER A 366 -0.14 12.05 -7.18
N SER A 367 -1.42 12.35 -7.01
CA SER A 367 -1.82 13.36 -6.04
C SER A 367 -1.22 13.04 -4.67
N ARG A 368 -0.29 13.89 -4.18
CA ARG A 368 0.10 13.98 -2.76
C ARG A 368 -1.09 14.46 -1.91
N ARG A 369 -2.34 14.27 -2.35
CA ARG A 369 -3.50 14.72 -1.61
C ARG A 369 -3.54 13.92 -0.33
N SER A 370 -3.06 14.62 0.70
CA SER A 370 -3.52 14.58 2.06
C SER A 370 -4.94 14.01 2.14
N TRP A 371 -5.04 12.75 2.53
CA TRP A 371 -6.16 12.33 3.34
C TRP A 371 -5.84 12.85 4.75
N SER A 372 -5.96 14.18 4.94
CA SER A 372 -5.68 14.77 6.24
C SER A 372 -6.88 14.53 7.14
N THR A 373 -6.74 13.61 8.09
CA THR A 373 -7.51 13.59 9.35
C THR A 373 -7.54 14.97 10.03
N LYS A 374 -6.58 15.85 9.70
CA LYS A 374 -6.51 17.21 10.25
C LYS A 374 -7.72 18.09 9.93
N LYS A 375 -8.34 17.98 8.74
CA LYS A 375 -9.52 18.80 8.40
C LYS A 375 -10.81 18.23 8.98
N ILE A 376 -10.93 16.90 9.01
CA ILE A 376 -12.09 16.20 9.57
C ILE A 376 -12.18 16.38 11.09
N LEU A 377 -11.06 16.36 11.82
CA LEU A 377 -11.07 16.54 13.28
C LEU A 377 -11.15 18.00 13.74
N GLN A 378 -10.76 18.97 12.89
CA GLN A 378 -10.81 20.39 13.25
C GLN A 378 -12.09 21.11 12.82
N GLU A 379 -12.79 20.64 11.77
CA GLU A 379 -14.00 21.30 11.25
C GLU A 379 -15.30 20.51 11.48
N ASN A 380 -15.26 19.20 11.78
CA ASN A 380 -16.48 18.45 12.07
C ASN A 380 -16.76 18.35 13.57
N ASN A 381 -17.70 19.19 14.01
CA ASN A 381 -18.44 18.99 15.25
C ASN A 381 -19.03 17.56 15.26
N LYS A 382 -19.12 16.91 16.44
CA LYS A 382 -19.69 15.54 16.60
C LYS A 382 -21.03 15.34 15.89
N ASP A 383 -21.77 16.43 15.66
CA ASP A 383 -23.07 16.47 15.02
C ASP A 383 -23.06 16.06 13.53
N ASN A 384 -21.99 16.33 12.77
CA ASN A 384 -21.92 15.90 11.36
C ASN A 384 -21.75 14.38 11.21
N TRP A 385 -21.14 13.71 12.19
CA TRP A 385 -21.00 12.25 12.17
C TRP A 385 -22.30 11.53 12.54
N ARG A 386 -23.11 12.11 13.43
CA ARG A 386 -24.46 11.60 13.71
C ARG A 386 -25.35 11.63 12.48
N PHE A 387 -25.26 12.69 11.67
CA PHE A 387 -25.98 12.78 10.40
C PHE A 387 -25.66 11.63 9.43
N TRP A 388 -24.44 11.10 9.46
CA TRP A 388 -24.04 9.97 8.61
C TRP A 388 -24.55 8.61 9.08
N LEU A 389 -24.78 8.43 10.39
CA LEU A 389 -25.32 7.18 10.95
C LEU A 389 -26.86 7.16 11.00
N GLU A 390 -27.48 8.33 10.93
CA GLU A 390 -28.94 8.50 10.88
C GLU A 390 -29.52 8.43 9.45
N LYS A 391 -28.66 8.40 8.43
CA LYS A 391 -29.00 8.14 7.02
C LYS A 391 -28.52 6.76 6.60
#